data_AF-A0AAV7H4R6-F1
#
_entry.id   AF-A0AAV7H4R6-F1
#
_cell.length_a   1.000
_cell.length_b   1.000
_cell.length_c   1.000
_cell.angle_alpha   90.00
_cell.angle_beta   90.00
_cell.angle_gamma   90.00
#
_symmetry.space_group_name_H-M   'P 1'
#
loop_
_entity.id
_entity.type
_entity.pdbx_description
1 polymer ?
#
loop_
_entity_poly.entity_id
_entity_poly.type
_entity_poly.pdbx_seq_one_letter_code
_entity_poly.pdbx_strand_id
1 'polypeptide(L)'
;MLAGAEYLEGNGDPGSLRLFRLVPALKDLVKESKEKIEKVELGWLVTYEVVGGELRDLYDPYRVTFTFSSVPEKKEEQCTVAWKAEFEPRSPAVPPPLKAKNAALSFLKSFESTAMPPPSIVALDGPQDQLKVQASPRSSQSIL
;
A
#
# COMPACT_ATOMS: atom_id res chain seq x y z
N MET A 1 -8.84 3.86 -9.80
CA MET A 1 -8.15 3.64 -8.52
C MET A 1 -7.40 4.89 -8.08
N LEU A 2 -6.57 5.48 -8.94
CA LEU A 2 -5.94 6.77 -8.70
C LEU A 2 -6.33 7.75 -9.83
N ALA A 3 -6.67 8.99 -9.49
CA ALA A 3 -6.93 10.05 -10.46
C ALA A 3 -5.65 10.77 -10.88
N GLY A 4 -4.67 10.88 -9.97
CA GLY A 4 -3.34 11.39 -10.26
C GLY A 4 -2.38 11.19 -9.09
N ALA A 5 -1.09 11.13 -9.40
CA ALA A 5 -0.01 11.25 -8.43
C ALA A 5 1.03 12.21 -8.98
N GLU A 6 1.52 13.10 -8.13
CA GLU A 6 2.58 14.04 -8.48
C GLU A 6 3.53 14.24 -7.30
N TYR A 7 4.81 14.48 -7.60
CA TYR A 7 5.75 14.99 -6.60
C TYR A 7 5.53 16.50 -6.49
N LEU A 8 5.31 16.96 -5.27
CA LEU A 8 5.29 18.40 -4.95
C LEU A 8 6.72 18.89 -4.71
N GLU A 9 7.53 18.06 -4.05
CA GLU A 9 8.94 18.32 -3.75
C GLU A 9 9.73 17.00 -3.80
N GLY A 10 10.97 17.05 -4.28
CA GLY A 10 11.84 15.89 -4.37
C GLY A 10 11.54 14.97 -5.55
N ASN A 11 12.10 13.76 -5.50
CA ASN A 11 12.23 12.82 -6.61
C ASN A 11 11.86 11.37 -6.23
N GLY A 12 11.41 11.14 -4.99
CA GLY A 12 11.13 9.80 -4.46
C GLY A 12 12.06 9.37 -3.31
N ASP A 13 13.12 10.12 -3.05
CA ASP A 13 14.02 9.89 -1.91
C ASP A 13 13.39 10.34 -0.58
N PRO A 14 13.88 9.87 0.58
CA PRO A 14 13.47 10.37 1.89
C PRO A 14 13.50 11.90 1.96
N GLY A 15 12.44 12.49 2.51
CA GLY A 15 12.17 13.92 2.51
C GLY A 15 11.26 14.40 1.37
N SER A 16 11.11 13.63 0.28
CA SER A 16 10.22 13.99 -0.83
C SER A 16 8.76 14.10 -0.39
N LEU A 17 8.03 15.04 -0.99
CA LEU A 17 6.60 15.23 -0.82
C LEU A 17 5.86 14.83 -2.09
N ARG A 18 4.80 14.04 -1.94
CA ARG A 18 3.93 13.63 -3.04
C ARG A 18 2.46 13.82 -2.69
N LEU A 19 1.64 14.05 -3.71
CA LEU A 19 0.20 14.19 -3.59
C LEU A 19 -0.48 13.09 -4.40
N PHE A 20 -1.25 12.24 -3.74
CA PHE A 20 -2.17 11.32 -4.39
C PHE A 20 -3.57 11.90 -4.42
N ARG A 21 -4.19 11.91 -5.59
CA ARG A 21 -5.60 12.27 -5.80
C ARG A 21 -6.36 11.01 -6.16
N LEU A 22 -7.36 10.64 -5.37
CA LEU A 22 -8.15 9.44 -5.60
C LEU A 22 -9.28 9.69 -6.60
N VAL A 23 -9.70 8.64 -7.30
CA VAL A 23 -10.79 8.75 -8.28
C VAL A 23 -12.11 9.09 -7.59
N PRO A 24 -13.03 9.81 -8.28
CA PRO A 24 -14.30 10.24 -7.71
C PRO A 24 -15.12 9.15 -7.01
N ALA A 25 -15.06 7.92 -7.50
CA ALA A 25 -15.75 6.76 -6.91
C ALA A 25 -15.24 6.36 -5.51
N LEU A 26 -14.10 6.92 -5.06
CA LEU A 26 -13.51 6.70 -3.73
C LEU A 26 -13.53 7.98 -2.86
N LYS A 27 -14.20 9.06 -3.32
CA LYS A 27 -14.24 10.37 -2.63
C LYS A 27 -14.83 10.34 -1.23
N ASP A 28 -15.67 9.35 -0.93
CA ASP A 28 -16.26 9.16 0.40
C ASP A 28 -15.28 8.51 1.39
N LEU A 29 -14.07 8.16 0.93
CA LEU A 29 -13.03 7.55 1.74
C LEU A 29 -11.90 8.54 2.01
N VAL A 30 -11.28 9.06 0.96
CA VAL A 30 -10.20 10.05 0.98
C VAL A 30 -10.21 10.73 -0.40
N LYS A 31 -10.18 12.05 -0.49
CA LYS A 31 -10.10 12.73 -1.80
C LYS A 31 -8.65 12.89 -2.22
N GLU A 32 -7.81 13.25 -1.26
CA GLU A 32 -6.39 13.43 -1.47
C GLU A 32 -5.56 13.02 -0.24
N SER A 33 -4.34 12.59 -0.51
CA SER A 33 -3.35 12.23 0.51
C SER A 33 -2.05 12.94 0.16
N LYS A 34 -1.64 13.90 1.00
CA LYS A 34 -0.31 14.50 0.91
C LYS A 34 0.63 13.72 1.80
N GLU A 35 1.67 13.16 1.21
CA GLU A 35 2.55 12.19 1.85
C GLU A 35 4.00 12.66 1.80
N LYS A 36 4.70 12.48 2.92
CA LYS A 36 6.14 12.68 3.05
C LYS A 36 6.83 11.33 3.09
N ILE A 37 7.80 11.10 2.20
CA ILE A 37 8.60 9.87 2.20
C ILE A 37 9.58 9.95 3.37
N GLU A 38 9.54 8.97 4.25
CA GLU A 38 10.36 8.92 5.46
C GLU A 38 11.54 7.96 5.28
N LYS A 39 11.32 6.83 4.59
CA LYS A 39 12.36 5.81 4.37
C LYS A 39 12.14 5.09 3.06
N VAL A 40 13.23 4.81 2.36
CA VAL A 40 13.25 3.95 1.17
C VAL A 40 14.44 2.99 1.28
N GLU A 41 14.17 1.71 1.13
CA GLU A 41 15.17 0.69 0.85
C GLU A 41 14.77 0.04 -0.47
N LEU A 42 15.52 0.33 -1.53
CA LEU A 42 15.15 -0.03 -2.89
C LEU A 42 14.88 -1.53 -3.02
N GLY A 43 13.67 -1.89 -3.44
CA GLY A 43 13.24 -3.28 -3.62
C GLY A 43 12.72 -3.97 -2.35
N TRP A 44 12.81 -3.33 -1.18
CA TRP A 44 12.50 -3.96 0.11
C TRP A 44 11.49 -3.20 0.94
N LEU A 45 11.56 -1.87 0.98
CA LEU A 45 10.77 -1.11 1.94
C LEU A 45 10.54 0.33 1.48
N VAL A 46 9.32 0.82 1.70
CA VAL A 46 9.01 2.24 1.64
C VAL A 46 8.13 2.62 2.82
N THR A 47 8.54 3.65 3.55
CA THR A 47 7.75 4.26 4.63
C THR A 47 7.43 5.69 4.26
N TYR A 48 6.19 6.10 4.46
CA TYR A 48 5.76 7.47 4.34
C TYR A 48 4.85 7.87 5.49
N GLU A 49 4.77 9.17 5.74
CA GLU A 49 3.83 9.78 6.66
C GLU A 49 2.80 10.61 5.89
N VAL A 50 1.53 10.50 6.26
CA VAL A 50 0.48 11.38 5.74
C VAL A 50 0.54 12.69 6.51
N VAL A 51 0.89 13.76 5.80
CA VAL A 51 1.12 15.10 6.34
C VAL A 51 0.04 16.11 5.93
N GLY A 52 -0.94 15.68 5.13
CA GLY A 52 -2.10 16.50 4.75
C GLY A 52 -3.20 15.68 4.05
N GLY A 53 -4.40 16.25 3.96
CA GLY A 53 -5.60 15.58 3.46
C GLY A 53 -6.44 14.95 4.57
N GLU A 54 -7.54 14.29 4.21
CA GLU A 54 -8.54 13.86 5.20
C GLU A 54 -8.02 12.85 6.22
N LEU A 55 -7.04 12.01 5.84
CA LEU A 55 -6.42 11.07 6.79
C LEU A 55 -5.60 11.78 7.87
N ARG A 56 -4.97 12.92 7.56
CA ARG A 56 -4.23 13.74 8.54
C ARG A 56 -5.17 14.39 9.55
N ASP A 57 -6.39 14.73 9.15
CA ASP A 57 -7.40 15.34 10.01
C ASP A 57 -8.06 14.34 10.96
N LEU A 58 -7.94 13.05 10.65
CA LEU A 58 -8.45 11.95 11.49
C LEU A 58 -7.36 11.35 12.38
N TYR A 59 -6.12 11.30 11.88
CA TYR A 59 -5.00 10.66 12.57
C TYR A 59 -3.73 11.52 12.52
N ASP A 60 -3.03 11.60 13.65
CA ASP A 60 -1.75 12.31 13.76
C ASP A 60 -0.91 11.74 14.91
N PRO A 61 0.20 11.03 14.62
CA PRO A 61 0.73 10.74 13.28
C PRO A 61 -0.10 9.70 12.53
N TYR A 62 0.12 9.59 11.20
CA TYR A 62 -0.34 8.47 10.37
C TYR A 62 0.77 8.04 9.42
N ARG A 63 1.46 6.95 9.76
CA ARG A 63 2.62 6.45 9.03
C ARG A 63 2.30 5.09 8.44
N VAL A 64 2.69 4.89 7.19
CA VAL A 64 2.47 3.63 6.46
C VAL A 64 3.81 3.10 6.00
N THR A 65 4.00 1.80 6.18
CA THR A 65 5.15 1.07 5.66
C THR A 65 4.67 -0.07 4.77
N PHE A 66 5.23 -0.13 3.57
CA PHE A 66 5.18 -1.29 2.71
C PHE A 66 6.52 -2.03 2.79
N THR A 67 6.47 -3.35 3.04
CA THR A 67 7.66 -4.22 3.02
C THR A 67 7.49 -5.27 1.94
N PHE A 68 8.51 -5.44 1.12
CA PHE A 68 8.60 -6.37 0.01
C PHE A 68 9.61 -7.46 0.39
N SER A 69 9.21 -8.72 0.31
CA SER A 69 10.07 -9.86 0.65
C SER A 69 9.99 -10.93 -0.43
N SER A 70 11.14 -11.48 -0.83
CA SER A 70 11.19 -12.68 -1.66
C SER A 70 10.68 -13.90 -0.90
N VAL A 71 10.09 -14.86 -1.61
CA VAL A 71 9.59 -16.11 -1.02
C VAL A 71 10.63 -17.22 -1.24
N PRO A 72 11.38 -17.66 -0.21
CA PRO A 72 12.54 -18.55 -0.39
C PRO A 72 12.19 -19.95 -0.92
N GLU A 73 10.95 -20.41 -0.77
CA GLU A 73 10.50 -21.74 -1.20
C GLU A 73 9.95 -21.79 -2.64
N LYS A 74 9.94 -20.67 -3.37
CA LYS A 74 9.40 -20.61 -4.74
C LYS A 74 10.42 -20.00 -5.69
N LYS A 75 10.66 -20.69 -6.81
CA LYS A 75 11.56 -20.27 -7.90
C LYS A 75 11.34 -18.79 -8.25
N GLU A 76 12.35 -17.98 -7.95
CA GLU A 76 12.79 -16.66 -8.46
C GLU A 76 11.78 -15.53 -8.80
N GLU A 77 10.46 -15.74 -8.84
CA GLU A 77 9.52 -14.77 -9.45
C GLU A 77 8.36 -14.33 -8.54
N GLN A 78 8.43 -14.56 -7.22
CA GLN A 78 7.35 -14.16 -6.29
C GLN A 78 7.84 -13.23 -5.18
N CYS A 79 7.04 -12.17 -4.96
CA CYS A 79 7.24 -11.19 -3.90
C CYS A 79 5.98 -11.11 -3.01
N THR A 80 6.17 -11.08 -1.70
CA THR A 80 5.12 -10.77 -0.72
C THR A 80 5.22 -9.30 -0.36
N VAL A 81 4.09 -8.59 -0.39
CA VAL A 81 3.99 -7.22 0.12
C VAL A 81 3.24 -7.24 1.45
N ALA A 82 3.88 -6.74 2.50
CA ALA A 82 3.26 -6.46 3.79
C ALA A 82 2.91 -4.98 3.86
N TRP A 83 1.73 -4.67 4.39
CA TRP A 83 1.30 -3.31 4.69
C TRP A 83 1.14 -3.17 6.20
N LYS A 84 1.75 -2.12 6.75
CA LYS A 84 1.64 -1.75 8.16
C LYS A 84 1.28 -0.28 8.26
N ALA A 85 0.36 0.08 9.15
CA ALA A 85 0.12 1.46 9.53
C ALA A 85 0.34 1.66 11.04
N GLU A 86 0.95 2.78 11.38
CA GLU A 86 1.14 3.28 12.73
C GLU A 86 0.39 4.61 12.81
N PHE A 87 -0.63 4.69 13.65
CA PHE A 87 -1.50 5.86 13.69
C PHE A 87 -2.04 6.16 15.08
N GLU A 88 -2.28 7.45 15.35
CA GLU A 88 -2.97 7.92 16.56
C GLU A 88 -4.26 8.64 16.17
N PRO A 89 -5.44 8.16 16.61
CA PRO A 89 -6.70 8.85 16.38
C PRO A 89 -6.71 10.22 17.08
N ARG A 90 -7.10 11.28 16.36
CA ARG A 90 -7.23 12.63 16.95
C ARG A 90 -8.43 12.77 17.88
N SER A 91 -9.38 11.84 17.82
CA SER A 91 -10.56 11.81 18.69
C SER A 91 -10.96 10.35 18.97
N PRO A 92 -11.48 10.03 20.18
CA PRO A 92 -11.93 8.68 20.53
C PRO A 92 -13.04 8.13 19.62
N ALA A 93 -13.76 9.00 18.91
CA ALA A 93 -14.83 8.62 18.00
C ALA A 93 -14.31 8.16 16.62
N VAL A 94 -13.03 8.38 16.32
CA VAL A 94 -12.45 8.03 15.02
C VAL A 94 -12.18 6.51 14.99
N PRO A 95 -12.81 5.75 14.06
CA PRO A 95 -12.60 4.32 13.96
C PRO A 95 -11.21 4.00 13.39
N PRO A 96 -10.75 2.73 13.42
CA PRO A 96 -9.54 2.32 12.72
C PRO A 96 -9.62 2.55 11.19
N PRO A 97 -8.47 2.78 10.50
CA PRO A 97 -8.40 3.21 9.10
C PRO A 97 -8.59 2.04 8.10
N LEU A 98 -9.57 1.17 8.34
CA LEU A 98 -9.80 -0.04 7.53
C LEU A 98 -10.09 0.28 6.05
N LYS A 99 -10.80 1.38 5.81
CA LYS A 99 -11.11 1.87 4.46
C LYS A 99 -9.84 2.26 3.70
N ALA A 100 -8.94 3.01 4.34
CA ALA A 100 -7.67 3.44 3.75
C ALA A 100 -6.75 2.23 3.46
N LYS A 101 -6.68 1.29 4.40
CA LYS A 101 -6.01 0.00 4.22
C LYS A 101 -6.51 -0.74 2.97
N ASN A 102 -7.83 -0.90 2.83
CA ASN A 102 -8.41 -1.61 1.69
C ASN A 102 -8.13 -0.91 0.36
N ALA A 103 -8.16 0.43 0.35
CA ALA A 103 -7.78 1.20 -0.83
C ALA A 103 -6.30 0.99 -1.22
N ALA A 104 -5.39 1.03 -0.24
CA ALA A 104 -3.96 0.78 -0.46
C ALA A 104 -3.69 -0.63 -0.99
N LEU A 105 -4.33 -1.65 -0.42
CA LEU A 105 -4.19 -3.03 -0.89
C LEU A 105 -4.79 -3.23 -2.28
N SER A 106 -5.95 -2.63 -2.56
CA SER A 106 -6.53 -2.66 -3.91
C SER A 106 -5.58 -1.99 -4.92
N PHE A 107 -4.85 -0.95 -4.51
CA PHE A 107 -3.94 -0.21 -5.39
C PHE A 107 -2.74 -1.09 -5.74
N LEU A 108 -2.15 -1.74 -4.74
CA LEU A 108 -1.09 -2.71 -4.97
C LEU A 108 -1.53 -3.83 -5.92
N LYS A 109 -2.74 -4.37 -5.74
CA LYS A 109 -3.30 -5.41 -6.63
C LYS A 109 -3.43 -4.94 -8.08
N SER A 110 -3.65 -3.65 -8.34
CA SER A 110 -3.76 -3.16 -9.71
C SER A 110 -2.46 -3.26 -10.51
N PHE A 111 -1.29 -3.26 -9.84
CA PHE A 111 0.00 -3.49 -10.47
C PHE A 111 0.21 -4.95 -10.89
N GLU A 112 -0.51 -5.92 -10.32
CA GLU A 112 -0.44 -7.32 -10.77
C GLU A 112 -0.98 -7.51 -12.19
N SER A 113 -1.94 -6.68 -12.60
CA SER A 113 -2.65 -6.83 -13.88
C SER A 113 -1.95 -6.13 -15.05
N THR A 114 -0.94 -5.29 -14.81
CA THR A 114 -0.33 -4.43 -15.84
C THR A 114 1.20 -4.59 -15.87
N ALA A 115 1.63 -5.65 -16.56
CA ALA A 115 2.99 -5.96 -17.03
C ALA A 115 4.08 -6.30 -15.97
N MET A 116 4.73 -7.45 -16.22
CA MET A 116 5.74 -8.21 -15.43
C MET A 116 5.14 -9.31 -14.53
N PRO A 117 5.78 -10.51 -14.44
CA PRO A 117 5.16 -11.70 -13.84
C PRO A 117 4.65 -11.42 -12.41
N PRO A 118 3.41 -11.84 -12.10
CA PRO A 118 2.66 -11.28 -10.98
C PRO A 118 3.05 -11.89 -9.63
N PRO A 119 3.30 -11.08 -8.58
CA PRO A 119 3.06 -11.57 -7.23
C PRO A 119 1.53 -11.69 -7.04
N SER A 120 1.00 -12.87 -6.72
CA SER A 120 -0.44 -13.00 -6.42
C SER A 120 -0.72 -12.60 -4.96
N ILE A 121 -1.60 -11.61 -4.74
CA ILE A 121 -1.98 -11.18 -3.38
C ILE A 121 -3.15 -12.01 -2.80
N VAL A 122 -2.87 -12.97 -1.91
CA VAL A 122 -3.87 -13.59 -1.00
C VAL A 122 -3.83 -12.93 0.38
N ALA A 123 -4.96 -12.46 0.91
CA ALA A 123 -5.07 -12.01 2.29
C ALA A 123 -5.21 -13.23 3.23
N LEU A 124 -4.31 -13.40 4.19
CA LEU A 124 -4.45 -14.43 5.23
C LEU A 124 -4.73 -13.76 6.58
N ASP A 125 -5.76 -14.24 7.29
CA ASP A 125 -6.12 -13.80 8.63
C ASP A 125 -4.99 -14.11 9.62
N GLY A 126 -4.17 -13.09 9.91
CA GLY A 126 -3.24 -13.02 11.03
C GLY A 126 -3.77 -12.07 12.10
N PRO A 127 -3.18 -12.06 13.31
CA PRO A 127 -3.54 -11.08 14.35
C PRO A 127 -3.50 -9.67 13.77
N GLN A 128 -4.43 -8.80 14.21
CA GLN A 128 -4.85 -7.55 13.54
C GLN A 128 -3.75 -6.59 13.05
N ASP A 129 -2.50 -6.78 13.49
CA ASP A 129 -1.33 -5.97 13.15
C ASP A 129 -0.42 -6.52 12.05
N GLN A 130 -0.62 -7.74 11.53
CA GLN A 130 0.17 -8.26 10.40
C GLN A 130 -0.65 -9.14 9.46
N LEU A 131 -0.83 -8.67 8.22
CA LEU A 131 -1.32 -9.48 7.11
C LEU A 131 -0.15 -9.92 6.24
N LYS A 132 -0.01 -11.23 6.07
CA LYS A 132 0.98 -11.87 5.20
C LYS A 132 0.28 -12.45 3.97
N VAL A 133 0.95 -12.36 2.83
CA VAL A 133 0.33 -12.56 1.50
C VAL A 133 1.02 -13.67 0.71
N GLN A 134 0.25 -14.60 0.10
CA GLN A 134 0.75 -15.82 -0.59
C GLN A 134 0.19 -15.98 -2.02
N ALA A 135 0.95 -16.57 -2.96
CA ALA A 135 0.53 -16.84 -4.36
C ALA A 135 0.57 -18.34 -4.72
N SER A 136 -0.30 -18.84 -5.63
CA SER A 136 -0.27 -20.23 -6.17
C SER A 136 -0.62 -20.26 -7.67
N PRO A 137 0.06 -21.08 -8.51
CA PRO A 137 -0.35 -21.31 -9.89
C PRO A 137 -1.42 -22.42 -9.99
N ARG A 138 -2.37 -22.29 -10.94
CA ARG A 138 -3.29 -23.37 -11.33
C ARG A 138 -2.72 -24.14 -12.53
N SER A 139 -2.82 -25.47 -12.44
CA SER A 139 -2.46 -26.54 -13.38
C SER A 139 -2.34 -26.15 -14.85
N SER A 140 -1.17 -26.43 -15.46
CA SER A 140 -1.07 -26.66 -16.89
C SER A 140 -2.10 -27.71 -17.31
N GLN A 141 -3.00 -27.37 -18.24
CA GLN A 141 -3.51 -28.35 -19.18
C GLN A 141 -2.57 -28.32 -20.38
N SER A 142 -1.85 -29.42 -20.55
CA SER A 142 -1.08 -29.70 -21.75
C SER A 142 -2.05 -29.86 -22.92
N ILE A 143 -1.85 -29.08 -23.98
CA ILE A 143 -2.39 -29.40 -25.30
C ILE A 143 -1.24 -30.03 -26.09
N LEU A 144 -1.34 -31.33 -26.31
CA LEU A 144 -0.87 -32.03 -27.51
C LEU A 144 -2.00 -32.97 -27.94
#